data_AF-A0AAF1BVN5-F1
#
_entry.id   AF-A0AAF1BVN5-F1
#
_cell.length_a   1.000
_cell.length_b   1.000
_cell.length_c   1.000
_cell.angle_alpha   90.00
_cell.angle_beta   90.00
_cell.angle_gamma   90.00
#
_symmetry.space_group_name_H-M   'P 1'
#
loop_
_entity.id
_entity.type
_entity.pdbx_description
1 polymer ?
#
loop_
_entity_poly.entity_id
_entity_poly.type
_entity_poly.pdbx_seq_one_letter_code
_entity_poly.pdbx_strand_id
1 'polypeptide(L)'
;MALSEIMTYFDDDIQNKYSNFVNELTDDTYYLFKDKEMIEAVIKFNIALLLLDEEPNKDTVETHILYNDLLMTEFYSAMADKGHYKILSDIVVLTKQSISKKSKCYEMNQLSFKNKKELLFTPIDYLISNGYISNTIDKTIEAFLDDGENNER
;
A
#
# COMPACT_ATOMS: atom_id res chain seq x y z
N MET A 1 2.67 5.43 -14.85
CA MET A 1 4.08 5.01 -14.66
C MET A 1 4.11 3.67 -13.95
N ALA A 2 5.13 2.83 -14.16
CA ALA A 2 5.22 1.56 -13.42
C ALA A 2 5.64 1.82 -11.96
N LEU A 3 5.13 1.03 -11.01
CA LEU A 3 5.45 1.28 -9.60
C LEU A 3 6.95 1.08 -9.31
N SER A 4 7.56 0.11 -9.99
CA SER A 4 9.00 -0.15 -9.91
C SER A 4 9.85 1.02 -10.40
N GLU A 5 9.38 1.77 -11.41
CA GLU A 5 10.05 3.00 -11.87
C GLU A 5 9.96 4.10 -10.80
N ILE A 6 8.79 4.25 -10.15
CA ILE A 6 8.57 5.21 -9.08
C ILE A 6 9.47 4.93 -7.87
N MET A 7 9.71 3.65 -7.53
CA MET A 7 10.57 3.29 -6.40
C MET A 7 11.99 3.85 -6.53
N THR A 8 12.53 3.98 -7.75
CA THR A 8 13.90 4.48 -7.99
C THR A 8 14.16 5.92 -7.54
N TYR A 9 13.11 6.66 -7.18
CA TYR A 9 13.20 8.04 -6.71
C TYR A 9 13.19 8.19 -5.19
N PHE A 10 12.90 7.13 -4.43
CA PHE A 10 13.00 7.15 -2.97
C PHE A 10 14.44 6.90 -2.52
N ASP A 11 14.75 7.12 -1.25
CA ASP A 11 16.08 6.78 -0.73
C ASP A 11 16.36 5.27 -0.75
N ASP A 12 17.63 4.90 -0.63
CA ASP A 12 18.09 3.52 -0.74
C ASP A 12 17.43 2.58 0.28
N ASP A 13 17.10 3.07 1.48
CA ASP A 13 16.47 2.27 2.53
C ASP A 13 15.02 1.92 2.15
N ILE A 14 14.24 2.90 1.70
CA ILE A 14 12.90 2.66 1.16
C ILE A 14 12.96 1.77 -0.08
N GLN A 15 13.89 2.02 -1.01
CA GLN A 15 14.05 1.19 -2.19
C GLN A 15 14.31 -0.27 -1.82
N ASN A 16 15.27 -0.53 -0.93
CA ASN A 16 15.63 -1.88 -0.51
C ASN A 16 14.47 -2.58 0.21
N LYS A 17 13.73 -1.84 1.03
CA LYS A 17 12.57 -2.37 1.78
C LYS A 17 11.40 -2.72 0.88
N TYR A 18 11.06 -1.87 -0.09
CA TYR A 18 9.81 -1.99 -0.85
C TYR A 18 9.95 -2.61 -2.24
N SER A 19 11.12 -2.58 -2.89
CA SER A 19 11.21 -2.97 -4.32
C SER A 19 10.80 -4.41 -4.61
N ASN A 20 11.24 -5.37 -3.78
CA ASN A 20 10.86 -6.77 -3.95
C ASN A 20 9.37 -6.97 -3.69
N PHE A 21 8.87 -6.38 -2.61
CA PHE A 21 7.47 -6.44 -2.23
C PHE A 21 6.54 -5.86 -3.30
N VAL A 22 6.91 -4.71 -3.85
CA VAL A 22 6.21 -4.06 -4.96
C VAL A 22 6.14 -4.96 -6.18
N ASN A 23 7.26 -5.55 -6.57
CA ASN A 23 7.31 -6.43 -7.75
C ASN A 23 6.38 -7.63 -7.56
N GLU A 24 6.39 -8.26 -6.38
CA GLU A 24 5.50 -9.38 -6.06
C GLU A 24 4.01 -8.97 -6.07
N LEU A 25 3.66 -7.81 -5.51
CA LEU A 25 2.27 -7.34 -5.51
C LEU A 25 1.74 -7.02 -6.92
N THR A 26 2.63 -6.60 -7.82
CA THR A 26 2.28 -6.27 -9.21
C THR A 26 2.30 -7.48 -10.16
N ASP A 27 2.60 -8.68 -9.65
CA ASP A 27 2.52 -9.90 -10.44
C ASP A 27 1.05 -10.21 -10.79
N ASP A 28 0.75 -10.19 -12.09
CA ASP A 28 -0.61 -10.34 -12.61
C ASP A 28 -1.16 -11.78 -12.45
N THR A 29 -0.31 -12.74 -12.07
CA THR A 29 -0.73 -14.10 -11.71
C THR A 29 -1.65 -14.12 -10.49
N TYR A 30 -1.60 -13.10 -9.64
CA TYR A 30 -2.52 -12.95 -8.51
C TYR A 30 -3.88 -12.35 -8.90
N TYR A 31 -4.05 -11.82 -10.11
CA TYR A 31 -5.21 -11.02 -10.47
C TYR A 31 -6.34 -11.94 -10.95
N LEU A 32 -7.44 -11.98 -10.19
CA LEU A 32 -8.60 -12.80 -10.51
C LEU A 32 -9.64 -12.03 -11.33
N PHE A 33 -9.53 -10.71 -11.37
CA PHE A 33 -10.44 -9.81 -12.07
C PHE A 33 -9.81 -9.20 -13.33
N LYS A 34 -10.65 -8.94 -14.34
CA LYS A 34 -10.18 -8.49 -15.67
C LYS A 34 -9.69 -7.04 -15.71
N ASP A 35 -10.12 -6.20 -14.78
CA ASP A 35 -9.69 -4.79 -14.75
C ASP A 35 -8.39 -4.64 -13.95
N LYS A 36 -7.28 -4.95 -14.61
CA LYS A 36 -5.94 -4.90 -14.01
C LYS A 36 -5.57 -3.49 -13.55
N GLU A 37 -5.94 -2.47 -14.31
CA GLU A 37 -5.64 -1.07 -13.96
C GLU A 37 -6.32 -0.63 -12.66
N MET A 38 -7.54 -1.12 -12.39
CA MET A 38 -8.21 -0.91 -11.10
C MET A 38 -7.42 -1.55 -9.96
N ILE A 39 -6.98 -2.80 -10.13
CA ILE A 39 -6.20 -3.55 -9.13
C ILE A 39 -4.87 -2.84 -8.85
N GLU A 40 -4.13 -2.50 -9.90
CA GLU A 40 -2.85 -1.79 -9.81
C GLU A 40 -3.01 -0.42 -9.15
N ALA A 41 -4.08 0.31 -9.45
CA ALA A 41 -4.39 1.58 -8.81
C ALA A 41 -4.64 1.44 -7.29
N VAL A 42 -5.33 0.38 -6.86
CA VAL A 42 -5.52 0.10 -5.43
C VAL A 42 -4.21 -0.31 -4.76
N ILE A 43 -3.36 -1.09 -5.45
CA ILE A 43 -2.02 -1.44 -4.95
C ILE A 43 -1.16 -0.18 -4.79
N LYS A 44 -1.14 0.70 -5.80
CA LYS A 44 -0.49 2.01 -5.75
C LYS A 44 -0.91 2.83 -4.54
N PHE A 45 -2.22 2.89 -4.31
CA PHE A 45 -2.78 3.57 -3.14
C PHE A 45 -2.31 2.95 -1.83
N ASN A 46 -2.26 1.62 -1.73
CA ASN A 46 -1.73 0.95 -0.55
C ASN A 46 -0.25 1.28 -0.29
N ILE A 47 0.57 1.25 -1.34
CA ILE A 47 2.00 1.59 -1.22
C ILE A 47 2.18 3.05 -0.78
N ALA A 48 1.38 3.97 -1.33
CA ALA A 48 1.37 5.37 -0.91
C ALA A 48 1.08 5.52 0.60
N LEU A 49 0.13 4.73 1.13
CA LEU A 49 -0.16 4.69 2.57
C LEU A 49 0.99 4.12 3.40
N LEU A 50 1.68 3.10 2.92
CA LEU A 50 2.86 2.56 3.61
C LEU A 50 3.99 3.59 3.65
N LEU A 51 4.22 4.29 2.53
CA LEU A 51 5.21 5.35 2.46
C LEU A 51 4.90 6.51 3.41
N LEU A 52 3.62 6.83 3.67
CA LEU A 52 3.24 7.82 4.69
C LEU A 52 3.66 7.41 6.11
N ASP A 53 3.80 6.11 6.37
CA ASP A 53 4.22 5.59 7.67
C ASP A 53 5.76 5.59 7.82
N GLU A 54 6.52 5.81 6.75
CA GLU A 54 7.99 5.89 6.77
C GLU A 54 8.48 7.32 7.07
N GLU A 55 9.57 7.44 7.85
CA GLU A 55 10.26 8.73 8.06
C GLU A 55 11.31 8.92 6.95
N PRO A 56 11.10 9.83 5.98
CA PRO A 56 12.05 10.03 4.90
C PRO A 56 13.32 10.74 5.39
N ASN A 57 14.43 10.50 4.69
CA ASN A 57 15.66 11.27 4.89
C ASN A 57 15.44 12.77 4.61
N LYS A 58 16.14 13.63 5.35
CA LYS A 58 15.99 15.10 5.24
C LYS A 58 16.18 15.63 3.83
N ASP A 59 17.07 15.00 3.06
CA ASP A 59 17.41 15.41 1.70
C ASP A 59 16.39 14.89 0.66
N THR A 60 15.50 13.97 1.03
CA THR A 60 14.51 13.33 0.14
C THR A 60 13.06 13.61 0.54
N VAL A 61 12.81 14.40 1.59
CA VAL A 61 11.45 14.71 2.10
C VAL A 61 10.52 15.24 0.99
N GLU A 62 10.98 16.19 0.19
CA GLU A 62 10.16 16.77 -0.88
C GLU A 62 9.81 15.71 -1.94
N THR A 63 10.79 14.93 -2.36
CA THR A 63 10.60 13.80 -3.28
C THR A 63 9.58 12.82 -2.72
N HIS A 64 9.72 12.44 -1.45
CA HIS A 64 8.81 11.52 -0.77
C HIS A 64 7.36 12.01 -0.82
N ILE A 65 7.12 13.28 -0.48
CA ILE A 65 5.79 13.90 -0.51
C ILE A 65 5.22 13.89 -1.94
N LEU A 66 6.00 14.34 -2.92
CA LEU A 66 5.54 14.47 -4.30
C LEU A 66 5.19 13.13 -4.94
N TYR A 67 6.00 12.09 -4.71
CA TYR A 67 5.71 10.75 -5.25
C TYR A 67 4.54 10.08 -4.52
N ASN A 68 4.36 10.35 -3.24
CA ASN A 68 3.17 9.90 -2.52
C ASN A 68 1.89 10.53 -3.09
N ASP A 69 1.89 11.85 -3.29
CA ASP A 69 0.78 12.57 -3.93
C ASP A 69 0.50 12.08 -5.36
N LEU A 70 1.56 11.73 -6.11
CA LEU A 70 1.42 11.14 -7.44
C LEU A 70 0.70 9.79 -7.39
N LEU A 71 1.12 8.88 -6.50
CA LEU A 71 0.49 7.56 -6.36
C LEU A 71 -0.98 7.68 -5.95
N MET A 72 -1.29 8.57 -5.00
CA MET A 72 -2.67 8.87 -4.60
C MET A 72 -3.48 9.41 -5.79
N THR A 73 -2.90 10.31 -6.58
CA THR A 73 -3.56 10.89 -7.76
C THR A 73 -3.81 9.86 -8.86
N GLU A 74 -2.86 8.96 -9.12
CA GLU A 74 -3.03 7.86 -10.07
C GLU A 74 -4.20 6.95 -9.65
N PHE A 75 -4.35 6.69 -8.35
CA PHE A 75 -5.50 5.95 -7.81
C PHE A 75 -6.83 6.66 -8.09
N TYR A 76 -6.96 7.94 -7.69
CA TYR A 76 -8.21 8.69 -7.90
C TYR A 76 -8.57 8.80 -9.38
N SER A 77 -7.57 9.03 -10.24
CA SER A 77 -7.76 9.16 -11.68
C SER A 77 -8.23 7.85 -12.30
N ALA A 78 -7.55 6.73 -12.02
CA ALA A 78 -7.93 5.42 -12.55
C ALA A 78 -9.35 4.99 -12.11
N MET A 79 -9.73 5.30 -10.86
CA MET A 79 -11.07 5.00 -10.36
C MET A 79 -12.13 5.87 -11.03
N ALA A 80 -11.86 7.16 -11.23
CA ALA A 80 -12.80 8.11 -11.84
C ALA A 80 -13.01 7.81 -13.33
N ASP A 81 -11.92 7.56 -14.08
CA ASP A 81 -11.94 7.35 -15.53
C ASP A 81 -12.78 6.12 -15.93
N LYS A 82 -12.75 5.08 -15.11
CA LYS A 82 -13.51 3.83 -15.35
C LYS A 82 -14.83 3.74 -14.60
N GLY A 83 -15.20 4.77 -13.84
CA GLY A 83 -16.46 4.82 -13.09
C GLY A 83 -16.51 3.87 -11.88
N HIS A 84 -15.36 3.49 -11.32
CA HIS A 84 -15.25 2.62 -10.13
C HIS A 84 -15.56 3.34 -8.81
N TYR A 85 -16.57 4.22 -8.81
CA TYR A 85 -16.88 5.10 -7.67
C TYR A 85 -17.23 4.35 -6.39
N LYS A 86 -17.80 3.15 -6.51
CA LYS A 86 -18.08 2.29 -5.35
C LYS A 86 -16.78 1.82 -4.68
N ILE A 87 -15.86 1.27 -5.48
CA ILE A 87 -14.55 0.80 -5.00
C ILE A 87 -13.78 1.96 -4.37
N LEU A 88 -13.76 3.11 -5.06
CA LEU A 88 -13.17 4.35 -4.55
C LEU A 88 -13.74 4.72 -3.17
N SER A 89 -15.06 4.79 -3.06
CA SER A 89 -15.73 5.15 -1.80
C SER A 89 -15.41 4.15 -0.69
N ASP A 90 -15.49 2.85 -0.97
CA ASP A 90 -15.24 1.80 0.02
C ASP A 90 -13.80 1.89 0.54
N ILE A 91 -12.81 1.98 -0.36
CA ILE A 91 -11.39 2.06 0.01
C ILE A 91 -11.09 3.31 0.82
N VAL A 92 -11.61 4.48 0.43
CA VAL A 92 -11.41 5.74 1.16
C VAL A 92 -12.01 5.65 2.57
N VAL A 93 -13.21 5.09 2.71
CA VAL A 93 -13.86 4.92 4.02
C VAL A 93 -13.06 3.96 4.91
N LEU A 94 -12.65 2.81 4.38
CA LEU A 94 -11.87 1.82 5.11
C LEU A 94 -10.51 2.37 5.53
N THR A 95 -9.85 3.12 4.65
CA THR A 95 -8.55 3.75 4.92
C THR A 95 -8.67 4.80 6.01
N LYS A 96 -9.71 5.65 5.96
CA LYS A 96 -9.97 6.63 7.03
C LYS A 96 -10.16 5.94 8.38
N GLN A 97 -10.89 4.83 8.42
CA GLN A 97 -11.06 4.03 9.63
C GLN A 97 -9.74 3.43 10.10
N SER A 98 -8.92 2.91 9.19
CA SER A 98 -7.60 2.38 9.49
C SER A 98 -6.67 3.44 10.07
N ILE A 99 -6.53 4.60 9.43
CA ILE A 99 -5.74 5.73 9.92
C ILE A 99 -6.19 6.13 11.34
N SER A 100 -7.50 6.24 11.57
CA SER A 100 -8.05 6.56 12.89
C SER A 100 -7.69 5.51 13.95
N LYS A 101 -7.61 4.23 13.57
CA LYS A 101 -7.17 3.15 14.46
C LYS A 101 -5.66 3.19 14.68
N LYS A 102 -4.84 3.42 13.64
CA LYS A 102 -3.39 3.57 13.74
C LYS A 102 -3.02 4.67 14.73
N SER A 103 -3.64 5.85 14.62
CA SER A 103 -3.40 6.97 15.55
C SER A 103 -3.69 6.60 17.01
N LYS A 104 -4.82 5.91 17.27
CA LYS A 104 -5.15 5.43 18.62
C LYS A 104 -4.14 4.39 19.13
N CYS A 105 -3.69 3.48 18.28
CA CYS A 105 -2.68 2.48 18.65
C CYS A 105 -1.34 3.13 18.99
N TYR A 106 -0.96 4.19 18.27
CA TYR A 106 0.24 4.99 18.54
C TYR A 106 0.14 5.70 19.90
N GLU A 107 -1.00 6.34 20.19
CA GLU A 107 -1.26 6.97 21.49
C GLU A 107 -1.20 5.98 22.67
N MET A 108 -1.58 4.72 22.44
CA MET A 108 -1.69 3.70 23.48
C MET A 108 -0.46 2.78 23.60
N ASN A 109 0.56 2.90 22.73
CA ASN A 109 1.70 1.97 22.63
C ASN A 109 1.29 0.48 22.53
N GLN A 110 0.21 0.18 21.78
CA GLN A 110 -0.39 -1.16 21.69
C GLN A 110 -0.56 -1.65 20.24
N LEU A 111 0.49 -1.60 19.43
CA LEU A 111 0.50 -2.29 18.13
C LEU A 111 0.94 -3.75 18.31
N SER A 112 -0.04 -4.65 18.42
CA SER A 112 0.24 -6.10 18.29
C SER A 112 0.46 -6.46 16.82
N PHE A 113 1.31 -7.46 16.56
CA PHE A 113 1.60 -7.97 15.22
C PHE A 113 0.32 -8.31 14.41
N LYS A 114 -0.67 -8.91 15.07
CA LYS A 114 -1.96 -9.27 14.46
C LYS A 114 -2.74 -8.06 13.91
N ASN A 115 -2.53 -6.87 14.49
CA ASN A 115 -3.18 -5.64 14.05
C ASN A 115 -2.43 -4.95 12.90
N LYS A 116 -1.12 -5.23 12.69
CA LYS A 116 -0.32 -4.55 11.67
C LYS A 116 -0.85 -4.82 10.26
N LYS A 117 -1.12 -6.09 9.92
CA LYS A 117 -1.64 -6.45 8.60
C LYS A 117 -2.95 -5.72 8.27
N GLU A 118 -3.94 -5.85 9.15
CA GLU A 118 -5.27 -5.25 8.96
C GLU A 118 -5.21 -3.71 8.84
N LEU A 119 -4.25 -3.06 9.51
CA LEU A 119 -4.09 -1.62 9.51
C LEU A 119 -3.27 -1.10 8.32
N LEU A 120 -2.21 -1.79 7.93
CA LEU A 120 -1.27 -1.36 6.89
C LEU A 120 -1.72 -1.77 5.49
N PHE A 121 -2.51 -2.84 5.37
CA PHE A 121 -2.89 -3.44 4.09
C PHE A 121 -4.39 -3.39 3.82
N THR A 122 -5.13 -2.49 4.47
CA THR A 122 -6.59 -2.39 4.34
C THR A 122 -7.10 -2.32 2.88
N PRO A 123 -6.50 -1.52 1.97
CA PRO A 123 -6.84 -1.57 0.55
C PRO A 123 -6.62 -2.93 -0.13
N ILE A 124 -5.55 -3.65 0.20
CA ILE A 124 -5.28 -4.99 -0.35
C ILE A 124 -6.26 -6.02 0.21
N ASP A 125 -6.58 -5.95 1.51
CA ASP A 125 -7.61 -6.79 2.14
C ASP A 125 -8.98 -6.60 1.48
N TYR A 126 -9.30 -5.37 1.05
CA TYR A 126 -10.50 -5.11 0.26
C TYR A 126 -10.48 -5.85 -1.08
N LEU A 127 -9.34 -5.86 -1.77
CA LEU A 127 -9.19 -6.58 -3.03
C LEU A 127 -9.38 -8.10 -2.86
N ILE A 128 -8.78 -8.67 -1.81
CA ILE A 128 -8.90 -10.10 -1.49
C ILE A 128 -10.35 -10.43 -1.14
N SER A 129 -10.96 -9.67 -0.23
CA SER A 129 -12.30 -9.92 0.30
C SER A 129 -13.40 -9.85 -0.77
N ASN A 130 -13.18 -9.06 -1.82
CA ASN A 130 -14.10 -8.94 -2.95
C ASN A 130 -13.73 -9.82 -4.16
N GLY A 131 -12.70 -10.67 -4.03
CA GLY A 131 -12.30 -11.62 -5.08
C GLY A 131 -11.64 -10.96 -6.29
N TYR A 132 -11.06 -9.78 -6.13
CA TYR A 132 -10.31 -9.11 -7.21
C TYR A 132 -8.89 -9.68 -7.37
N ILE A 133 -8.27 -10.11 -6.27
CA ILE A 133 -6.97 -10.78 -6.25
C ILE A 133 -7.01 -12.04 -5.39
N SER A 134 -6.07 -12.94 -5.64
CA SER A 134 -5.91 -14.20 -4.90
C SER A 134 -5.41 -13.96 -3.47
N ASN A 135 -5.97 -14.69 -2.51
CA ASN A 135 -5.50 -14.67 -1.11
C ASN A 135 -4.09 -15.24 -0.94
N THR A 136 -3.50 -15.86 -1.97
CA THR A 136 -2.11 -16.30 -1.95
C THR A 136 -1.12 -15.15 -1.72
N ILE A 137 -1.54 -13.92 -2.03
CA ILE A 137 -0.77 -12.69 -1.78
C ILE A 137 -0.54 -12.42 -0.28
N ASP A 138 -1.35 -13.05 0.59
CA ASP A 138 -1.20 -12.95 2.04
C ASP A 138 0.19 -13.37 2.52
N LYS A 139 0.80 -14.36 1.85
CA LYS A 139 2.14 -14.84 2.20
C LYS A 139 3.21 -13.80 1.92
N THR A 140 3.07 -13.05 0.83
CA THR A 140 3.96 -11.94 0.48
C THR A 140 3.82 -10.79 1.48
N ILE A 141 2.59 -10.48 1.91
CA ILE A 141 2.33 -9.48 2.94
C ILE A 141 2.93 -9.90 4.29
N GLU A 142 2.75 -11.17 4.68
CA GLU A 142 3.32 -11.72 5.91
C GLU A 142 4.84 -11.68 5.91
N ALA A 143 5.48 -12.09 4.80
CA ALA A 143 6.93 -12.01 4.65
C ALA A 143 7.46 -10.58 4.75
N PHE A 144 6.79 -9.62 4.12
CA PHE A 144 7.16 -8.20 4.20
C PHE A 144 7.08 -7.66 5.64
N LEU A 145 6.05 -8.04 6.39
CA LEU A 145 5.90 -7.65 7.80
C LEU A 145 6.99 -8.27 8.70
N ASP A 146 7.36 -9.53 8.45
CA ASP A 146 8.40 -10.24 9.20
C ASP A 146 9.80 -9.65 8.94
N ASP A 147 10.11 -9.31 7.68
CA ASP A 147 11.39 -8.69 7.30
C ASP A 147 11.57 -7.29 7.90
N GLY A 148 10.48 -6.52 8.03
CA GLY A 148 10.49 -5.22 8.70
C GLY A 148 10.85 -5.29 10.19
N GLU A 149 10.50 -6.37 10.90
CA GLU A 149 10.81 -6.53 12.33
C GLU A 149 12.26 -6.97 12.59
N ASN A 150 12.93 -7.60 11.62
CA ASN A 150 14.34 -8.00 11.75
C ASN A 150 15.31 -6.82 11.59
N ASN A 151 14.87 -5.71 10.99
CA ASN A 151 15.67 -4.49 10.80
C ASN A 151 15.49 -3.45 11.92
N GLU A 152 14.54 -3.64 12.84
CA GLU A 152 14.29 -2.77 14.00
C GLU A 152 14.95 -3.29 15.32
N ARG A 153 15.84 -4.29 15.25
CA ARG A 153 16.54 -4.90 16.42
C ARG A 153 18.02 -4.58 16.51
#